data_AF-A0AAV7CW82-F1
#
_entry.id   AF-A0AAV7CW82-F1
#
_cell.length_a   1.000
_cell.length_b   1.000
_cell.length_c   1.000
_cell.angle_alpha   90.00
_cell.angle_beta   90.00
_cell.angle_gamma   90.00
#
_symmetry.space_group_name_H-M   'P 1'
#
loop_
_entity.id
_entity.type
_entity.pdbx_description
1 polymer ?
#
loop_
_entity_poly.entity_id
_entity_poly.type
_entity_poly.pdbx_seq_one_letter_code
_entity_poly.pdbx_strand_id
1 'polypeptide(L)'
;MQFPQVDPTLPPLPIHKHDVILWLGDLNYRLKDIDMEKAKKLIECKDYITLYKFDQLKQQMEEKAVFDGFTEGEIQFQPTYKYDTGSDEWDTSEKCRAPAWCDRILWKGKHITQLDYQSVMCLKTSDHKPVSSIFNIGVKVVNEELYRKTFEEIVRSLDKMENDCIPSATLSQREFHFKDVKYMQLQVQTFTIHNDGQVACQYEFISKLDEPSYSKQWLRANPSKGFLTPGSEAQIELELFVNNQTAARLNSGEEKLEDILILHLDRGKDFFLSVTGDYLHSCFGSSIQMLCYMREPIRDMSPDTIRELAHLPLQMKDDFVGAEKPLDVPKELWMMIDHLHRNASQQEDLFQQPGLRSEFEAIRDCLDTGFPESIPGSNHSVVEALLLFLEGLPEPVICFDHYNRCLECAGDYNSSNEIISILPLHHKNVFKYLMSFLRELLSNSIKNHLDINILASIFGNLILRPPPDQSSPSNLDKRKCQEYVQQFLLATKGP
;
A
#
# COMPACT_ATOMS: atom_id res chain seq x y z
N MET A 1 -43.01 -32.18 -23.13
CA MET A 1 -42.23 -33.13 -22.31
C MET A 1 -40.81 -32.61 -22.21
N GLN A 2 -40.25 -32.57 -21.00
CA GLN A 2 -38.89 -32.14 -20.73
C GLN A 2 -38.16 -33.25 -19.95
N PHE A 3 -36.88 -33.45 -20.25
CA PHE A 3 -36.05 -34.50 -19.66
C PHE A 3 -34.99 -33.88 -18.76
N PRO A 4 -34.79 -34.38 -17.53
CA PRO A 4 -33.75 -33.89 -16.64
C PRO A 4 -32.36 -34.22 -17.19
N GLN A 5 -31.39 -33.36 -16.91
CA GLN A 5 -29.98 -33.60 -17.25
C GLN A 5 -29.23 -34.22 -16.06
N VAL A 6 -28.05 -34.79 -16.32
CA VAL A 6 -27.16 -35.34 -15.28
C VAL A 6 -26.63 -34.23 -14.36
N ASP A 7 -26.33 -33.05 -14.92
CA ASP A 7 -26.02 -31.85 -14.14
C ASP A 7 -27.34 -31.12 -13.77
N PRO A 8 -27.70 -31.08 -12.48
CA PRO A 8 -28.95 -30.47 -12.02
C PRO A 8 -28.96 -28.94 -12.13
N THR A 9 -27.81 -28.30 -12.39
CA THR A 9 -27.71 -26.85 -12.59
C THR A 9 -28.14 -26.41 -14.00
N LEU A 10 -28.24 -27.35 -14.94
CA LEU A 10 -28.64 -27.09 -16.31
C LEU A 10 -30.16 -27.25 -16.50
N PRO A 11 -30.79 -26.43 -17.38
CA PRO A 11 -32.22 -26.51 -17.62
C PRO A 11 -32.62 -27.85 -18.29
N PRO A 12 -33.81 -28.41 -18.00
CA PRO A 12 -34.30 -29.63 -18.64
C PRO A 12 -34.33 -29.54 -20.18
N LEU A 13 -34.03 -30.65 -20.85
CA LEU A 13 -33.98 -30.70 -22.32
C LEU A 13 -35.34 -31.03 -22.92
N PRO A 14 -35.84 -30.27 -23.91
CA PRO A 14 -36.99 -30.67 -24.71
C PRO A 14 -36.62 -31.82 -25.66
N ILE A 15 -37.62 -32.59 -26.14
CA ILE A 15 -37.42 -33.77 -27.03
C ILE A 15 -36.46 -33.46 -28.19
N HIS A 16 -36.63 -32.32 -28.87
CA HIS A 16 -35.84 -31.96 -30.06
C HIS A 16 -34.36 -31.61 -29.80
N LYS A 17 -33.94 -31.47 -28.53
CA LYS A 17 -32.55 -31.20 -28.15
C LYS A 17 -31.73 -32.47 -27.90
N HIS A 18 -32.32 -33.65 -28.07
CA HIS A 18 -31.61 -34.92 -27.93
C HIS A 18 -30.94 -35.32 -29.25
N ASP A 19 -29.75 -35.92 -29.16
CA ASP A 19 -29.00 -36.40 -30.34
C ASP A 19 -29.71 -37.56 -31.06
N VAL A 20 -30.45 -38.37 -30.30
CA VAL A 20 -31.20 -39.55 -30.76
C VAL A 20 -32.58 -39.56 -30.11
N ILE A 21 -33.61 -39.69 -30.92
CA ILE A 21 -35.01 -39.77 -30.50
C ILE A 21 -35.59 -41.06 -31.07
N LEU A 22 -36.09 -41.94 -30.21
CA LEU A 22 -36.87 -43.11 -30.59
C LEU A 22 -38.33 -42.86 -30.19
N TRP A 23 -39.24 -42.98 -31.16
CA TRP A 23 -40.68 -42.81 -30.95
C TRP A 23 -41.37 -44.14 -31.22
N LEU A 24 -42.00 -44.72 -30.19
CA LEU A 24 -42.62 -46.03 -30.29
C LEU A 24 -43.94 -46.09 -29.54
N GLY A 25 -44.91 -46.80 -30.12
CA GLY A 25 -46.21 -47.06 -29.49
C GLY A 25 -47.33 -47.28 -30.49
N ASP A 26 -48.55 -47.43 -29.97
CA ASP A 26 -49.78 -47.46 -30.76
C ASP A 26 -50.13 -46.04 -31.23
N LEU A 27 -49.87 -45.78 -32.51
CA LEU A 27 -50.18 -44.50 -33.15
C LEU A 27 -51.59 -44.49 -33.76
N ASN A 28 -52.30 -45.61 -33.70
CA ASN A 28 -53.70 -45.76 -34.08
C ASN A 28 -54.02 -45.34 -35.53
N TYR A 29 -53.06 -45.47 -36.44
CA TYR A 29 -53.26 -45.25 -37.89
C TYR A 29 -53.95 -46.45 -38.55
N ARG A 30 -54.66 -46.21 -39.65
CA ARG A 30 -55.42 -47.23 -40.40
C ARG A 30 -55.06 -47.23 -41.88
N LEU A 31 -55.56 -48.22 -42.62
CA LEU A 31 -55.52 -48.19 -44.08
C LEU A 31 -56.60 -47.24 -44.62
N LYS A 32 -56.27 -46.48 -45.65
CA LYS A 32 -57.13 -45.51 -46.34
C LYS A 32 -57.36 -45.95 -47.78
N ASP A 33 -58.55 -45.69 -48.32
CA ASP A 33 -58.86 -45.86 -49.75
C ASP A 33 -58.62 -47.30 -50.29
N ILE A 34 -58.85 -48.31 -49.44
CA ILE A 34 -58.80 -49.73 -49.81
C ILE A 34 -59.96 -50.52 -49.19
N ASP A 35 -60.60 -51.37 -49.99
CA ASP A 35 -61.66 -52.27 -49.53
C ASP A 35 -61.08 -53.44 -48.72
N MET A 36 -61.84 -53.91 -47.73
CA MET A 36 -61.40 -54.95 -46.80
C MET A 36 -61.03 -56.27 -47.50
N GLU A 37 -61.80 -56.69 -48.50
CA GLU A 37 -61.51 -57.92 -49.27
C GLU A 37 -60.18 -57.80 -50.03
N LYS A 38 -59.92 -56.63 -50.63
CA LYS A 38 -58.67 -56.36 -51.34
C LYS A 38 -57.48 -56.29 -50.38
N ALA A 39 -57.66 -55.69 -49.21
CA ALA A 39 -56.64 -55.67 -48.16
C ALA A 39 -56.29 -57.08 -47.69
N LYS A 40 -57.30 -57.91 -47.35
CA LYS A 40 -57.09 -59.32 -46.95
C LYS A 40 -56.39 -60.14 -48.04
N LYS A 41 -56.79 -59.97 -49.31
CA LYS A 41 -56.13 -60.63 -50.45
C LYS A 41 -54.65 -60.26 -50.58
N LEU A 42 -54.29 -58.98 -50.40
CA LEU A 42 -52.89 -58.55 -50.43
C LEU A 42 -52.09 -59.13 -49.25
N ILE A 43 -52.70 -59.25 -48.07
CA ILE A 43 -52.09 -59.89 -46.90
C ILE A 43 -51.85 -61.38 -47.14
N GLU A 44 -52.84 -62.09 -47.69
CA GLU A 44 -52.73 -63.52 -48.06
C GLU A 44 -51.61 -63.76 -49.08
N CYS A 45 -51.48 -62.88 -50.07
CA CYS A 45 -50.39 -62.90 -51.05
C CYS A 45 -49.04 -62.40 -50.48
N LYS A 46 -48.98 -61.96 -49.22
CA LYS A 46 -47.81 -61.33 -48.57
C LYS A 46 -47.27 -60.10 -49.32
N ASP A 47 -48.11 -59.43 -50.11
CA ASP A 47 -47.76 -58.20 -50.82
C ASP A 47 -47.95 -56.99 -49.90
N TYR A 48 -47.13 -56.92 -48.85
CA TYR A 48 -47.17 -55.84 -47.87
C TYR A 48 -46.69 -54.52 -48.47
N ILE A 49 -45.79 -54.54 -49.46
CA ILE A 49 -45.28 -53.34 -50.12
C ILE A 49 -46.41 -52.58 -50.81
N THR A 50 -47.28 -53.28 -51.54
CA THR A 50 -48.45 -52.64 -52.18
C THR A 50 -49.47 -52.20 -51.14
N LEU A 51 -49.75 -53.03 -50.13
CA LEU A 51 -50.69 -52.69 -49.07
C LEU A 51 -50.26 -51.46 -48.28
N TYR A 52 -48.96 -51.33 -48.02
CA TYR A 52 -48.36 -50.23 -47.26
C TYR A 52 -48.51 -48.87 -47.95
N LYS A 53 -48.79 -48.82 -49.26
CA LYS A 53 -49.12 -47.55 -49.95
C LYS A 53 -50.45 -46.94 -49.49
N PHE A 54 -51.34 -47.75 -48.92
CA PHE A 54 -52.63 -47.33 -48.38
C PHE A 54 -52.54 -46.98 -46.88
N ASP A 55 -51.36 -47.06 -46.26
CA ASP A 55 -51.16 -46.74 -44.85
C ASP A 55 -51.23 -45.23 -44.59
N GLN A 56 -52.12 -44.81 -43.67
CA GLN A 56 -52.31 -43.39 -43.35
C GLN A 56 -51.05 -42.71 -42.80
N LEU A 57 -50.29 -43.39 -41.93
CA LEU A 57 -49.09 -42.79 -41.35
C LEU A 57 -48.04 -42.55 -42.43
N LYS A 58 -47.79 -43.55 -43.28
CA LYS A 58 -46.86 -43.44 -44.40
C LYS A 58 -47.20 -42.23 -45.28
N GLN A 59 -48.46 -42.10 -45.69
CA GLN A 59 -48.92 -40.98 -46.51
C GLN A 59 -48.67 -39.63 -45.83
N GLN A 60 -49.06 -39.49 -44.55
CA GLN A 60 -48.88 -38.25 -43.82
C GLN A 60 -47.40 -37.91 -43.55
N MET A 61 -46.53 -38.91 -43.38
CA MET A 61 -45.08 -38.72 -43.26
C MET A 61 -44.45 -38.31 -44.59
N GLU A 62 -44.87 -38.91 -45.72
CA GLU A 62 -44.43 -38.52 -47.07
C GLU A 62 -44.84 -37.06 -47.40
N GLU A 63 -46.03 -36.65 -46.97
CA GLU A 63 -46.53 -35.28 -47.05
C GLU A 63 -45.90 -34.32 -46.02
N LYS A 64 -45.06 -34.83 -45.10
CA LYS A 64 -44.46 -34.09 -43.96
C LYS A 64 -45.49 -33.41 -43.06
N ALA A 65 -46.72 -33.91 -43.02
CA ALA A 65 -47.78 -33.39 -42.15
C ALA A 65 -47.56 -33.79 -40.68
N VAL A 66 -46.90 -34.92 -40.44
CA VAL A 66 -46.58 -35.47 -39.11
C VAL A 66 -45.17 -36.06 -39.10
N PHE A 67 -44.56 -36.14 -37.92
CA PHE A 67 -43.24 -36.78 -37.72
C PHE A 67 -42.15 -36.25 -38.68
N ASP A 68 -42.14 -34.94 -38.97
CA ASP A 68 -41.16 -34.36 -39.88
C ASP A 68 -39.70 -34.61 -39.42
N GLY A 69 -38.92 -35.17 -40.34
CA GLY A 69 -37.54 -35.59 -40.13
C GLY A 69 -37.36 -36.86 -39.29
N PHE A 70 -38.43 -37.60 -38.96
CA PHE A 70 -38.31 -38.97 -38.47
C PHE A 70 -38.22 -39.95 -39.65
N THR A 71 -37.64 -41.11 -39.38
CA THR A 71 -37.53 -42.23 -40.30
C THR A 71 -38.21 -43.45 -39.67
N GLU A 72 -38.86 -44.25 -40.49
CA GLU A 72 -39.37 -45.56 -40.13
C GLU A 72 -38.76 -46.62 -41.04
N GLY A 73 -38.59 -47.83 -40.49
CA GLY A 73 -38.12 -48.99 -41.21
C GLY A 73 -39.06 -49.45 -42.31
N GLU A 74 -38.52 -50.20 -43.27
CA GLU A 74 -39.37 -50.92 -44.21
C GLU A 74 -40.17 -52.00 -43.47
N ILE A 75 -41.50 -51.96 -43.60
CA ILE A 75 -42.39 -52.95 -43.00
C ILE A 75 -42.46 -54.17 -43.91
N GLN A 76 -41.88 -55.28 -43.45
CA GLN A 76 -41.87 -56.58 -44.15
C GLN A 76 -42.78 -57.63 -43.47
N PHE A 77 -43.65 -57.18 -42.56
CA PHE A 77 -44.56 -58.03 -41.78
C PHE A 77 -46.02 -57.62 -41.95
N GLN A 78 -46.93 -58.55 -41.70
CA GLN A 78 -48.38 -58.32 -41.85
C GLN A 78 -48.93 -57.31 -40.83
N PRO A 79 -50.08 -56.69 -41.11
CA PRO A 79 -50.74 -55.79 -40.16
C PRO A 79 -50.87 -56.39 -38.75
N THR A 80 -50.63 -55.56 -37.74
CA THR A 80 -50.56 -55.99 -36.33
C THR A 80 -51.84 -55.76 -35.55
N TYR A 81 -52.85 -55.17 -36.18
CA TYR A 81 -54.18 -54.91 -35.62
C TYR A 81 -55.22 -55.15 -36.72
N LYS A 82 -56.48 -55.54 -36.47
CA LYS A 82 -57.06 -56.00 -35.22
C LYS A 82 -57.35 -57.50 -35.30
N TYR A 83 -56.94 -58.22 -34.28
CA TYR A 83 -57.15 -59.68 -34.15
C TYR A 83 -58.18 -60.00 -33.08
N ASP A 84 -58.80 -61.18 -33.17
CA ASP A 84 -59.56 -61.73 -32.06
C ASP A 84 -58.60 -62.18 -30.95
N THR A 85 -58.84 -61.73 -29.72
CA THR A 85 -57.97 -62.02 -28.57
C THR A 85 -57.81 -63.54 -28.38
N GLY A 86 -56.57 -63.99 -28.21
CA GLY A 86 -56.23 -65.41 -28.10
C GLY A 86 -55.99 -66.12 -29.43
N SER A 87 -56.14 -65.44 -30.57
CA SER A 87 -56.03 -66.04 -31.90
C SER A 87 -55.17 -65.23 -32.88
N ASP A 88 -55.01 -65.75 -34.10
CA ASP A 88 -54.48 -65.02 -35.26
C ASP A 88 -55.59 -64.73 -36.30
N GLU A 89 -56.85 -64.92 -35.90
CA GLU A 89 -58.01 -64.58 -36.73
C GLU A 89 -58.27 -63.08 -36.67
N TRP A 90 -58.67 -62.51 -37.81
CA TRP A 90 -59.04 -61.10 -37.91
C TRP A 90 -60.33 -60.81 -37.13
N ASP A 91 -60.49 -59.57 -36.65
CA ASP A 91 -61.65 -59.10 -35.87
C ASP A 91 -63.01 -59.60 -36.40
N THR A 92 -63.59 -60.60 -35.70
CA THR A 92 -64.93 -61.14 -36.02
C THR A 92 -66.06 -60.41 -35.30
N SER A 93 -65.74 -59.37 -34.53
CA SER A 93 -66.76 -58.55 -33.86
C SER A 93 -67.67 -57.83 -34.86
N GLU A 94 -68.80 -57.32 -34.37
CA GLU A 94 -69.77 -56.53 -35.17
C GLU A 94 -69.13 -55.34 -35.91
N LYS A 95 -68.00 -54.83 -35.41
CA LYS A 95 -67.27 -53.71 -36.02
C LYS A 95 -66.35 -54.13 -37.17
N CYS A 96 -66.00 -55.43 -37.26
CA CYS A 96 -65.20 -56.05 -38.31
C CYS A 96 -64.08 -55.12 -38.82
N ARG A 97 -63.17 -54.72 -37.94
CA ARG A 97 -62.16 -53.71 -38.27
C ARG A 97 -61.19 -54.25 -39.32
N ALA A 98 -60.89 -53.41 -40.33
CA ALA A 98 -59.89 -53.74 -41.32
C ALA A 98 -58.50 -53.89 -40.68
N PRO A 99 -57.66 -54.84 -41.17
CA PRO A 99 -56.28 -54.96 -40.71
C PRO A 99 -55.46 -53.67 -40.93
N ALA A 100 -54.61 -53.27 -39.98
CA ALA A 100 -53.76 -52.09 -40.04
C ALA A 100 -52.48 -52.24 -39.17
N TRP A 101 -51.45 -51.43 -39.48
CA TRP A 101 -50.24 -51.29 -38.65
C TRP A 101 -50.40 -50.12 -37.68
N CYS A 102 -50.84 -50.42 -36.46
CA CYS A 102 -51.12 -49.39 -35.45
C CYS A 102 -49.90 -49.11 -34.57
N ASP A 103 -49.18 -50.16 -34.18
CA ASP A 103 -47.94 -50.08 -33.43
C ASP A 103 -46.76 -49.78 -34.35
N ARG A 104 -46.03 -48.69 -34.09
CA ARG A 104 -44.97 -48.18 -34.97
C ARG A 104 -43.74 -47.78 -34.19
N ILE A 105 -42.57 -47.92 -34.82
CA ILE A 105 -41.29 -47.51 -34.25
C ILE A 105 -40.58 -46.60 -35.25
N LEU A 106 -40.44 -45.33 -34.88
CA LEU A 106 -39.79 -44.29 -35.66
C LEU A 106 -38.55 -43.79 -34.93
N TRP A 107 -37.59 -43.23 -35.66
CA TRP A 107 -36.42 -42.60 -35.06
C TRP A 107 -36.02 -41.31 -35.76
N LYS A 108 -35.31 -40.44 -35.03
CA LYS A 108 -34.68 -39.22 -35.55
C LYS A 108 -33.33 -39.02 -34.88
N GLY A 109 -32.30 -38.73 -35.66
CA GLY A 109 -30.95 -38.52 -35.17
C GLY A 109 -29.89 -38.91 -36.19
N LYS A 110 -28.62 -38.82 -35.80
CA LYS A 110 -27.46 -39.20 -36.63
C LYS A 110 -26.85 -40.50 -36.10
N HIS A 111 -26.17 -41.25 -36.96
CA HIS A 111 -25.48 -42.51 -36.60
C HIS A 111 -26.41 -43.57 -35.99
N ILE A 112 -27.64 -43.64 -36.49
CA ILE A 112 -28.63 -44.66 -36.14
C ILE A 112 -28.84 -45.56 -37.35
N THR A 113 -28.66 -46.86 -37.17
CA THR A 113 -28.99 -47.87 -38.18
C THR A 113 -29.97 -48.87 -37.58
N GLN A 114 -31.14 -49.02 -38.20
CA GLN A 114 -32.07 -50.08 -37.83
C GLN A 114 -31.58 -51.41 -38.40
N LEU A 115 -31.42 -52.41 -37.54
CA LEU A 115 -30.91 -53.73 -37.90
C LEU A 115 -32.03 -54.74 -38.15
N ASP A 116 -33.15 -54.61 -37.45
CA ASP A 116 -34.28 -55.51 -37.55
C ASP A 116 -35.58 -54.76 -37.24
N TYR A 117 -36.68 -55.12 -37.92
CA TYR A 117 -38.01 -54.57 -37.70
C TYR A 117 -39.09 -55.61 -38.00
N GLN A 118 -39.74 -56.11 -36.95
CA GLN A 118 -40.64 -57.27 -37.06
C GLN A 118 -41.83 -57.22 -36.11
N SER A 119 -42.91 -57.91 -36.49
CA SER A 119 -44.04 -58.22 -35.62
C SER A 119 -43.87 -59.58 -34.94
N VAL A 120 -44.27 -59.68 -33.67
CA VAL A 120 -44.21 -60.91 -32.89
C VAL A 120 -45.56 -61.62 -32.89
N MET A 121 -45.80 -62.44 -33.91
CA MET A 121 -47.09 -63.14 -34.10
C MET A 121 -47.39 -64.24 -33.07
N CYS A 122 -46.36 -64.82 -32.44
CA CYS A 122 -46.54 -65.89 -31.46
C CYS A 122 -47.23 -65.42 -30.17
N LEU A 123 -47.28 -64.10 -29.92
CA LEU A 123 -47.98 -63.51 -28.79
C LEU A 123 -49.43 -63.18 -29.19
N LYS A 124 -50.39 -63.77 -28.47
CA LYS A 124 -51.83 -63.69 -28.79
C LYS A 124 -52.67 -63.16 -27.63
N THR A 125 -52.03 -62.57 -26.64
CA THR A 125 -52.68 -62.08 -25.41
C THR A 125 -53.51 -60.82 -25.62
N SER A 126 -53.36 -60.14 -26.76
CA SER A 126 -54.03 -58.89 -27.14
C SER A 126 -54.64 -59.01 -28.53
N ASP A 127 -55.55 -58.09 -28.88
CA ASP A 127 -56.02 -57.84 -30.24
C ASP A 127 -54.97 -57.12 -31.12
N HIS A 128 -53.84 -56.74 -30.52
CA HIS A 128 -52.62 -56.28 -31.18
C HIS A 128 -51.50 -57.33 -31.15
N LYS A 129 -50.65 -57.32 -32.18
CA LYS A 129 -49.39 -58.07 -32.24
C LYS A 129 -48.21 -57.13 -31.97
N PRO A 130 -47.36 -57.39 -30.95
CA PRO A 130 -46.25 -56.50 -30.62
C PRO A 130 -45.30 -56.29 -31.80
N VAL A 131 -44.77 -55.08 -31.91
CA VAL A 131 -43.75 -54.71 -32.89
C VAL A 131 -42.43 -54.46 -32.16
N SER A 132 -41.35 -55.01 -32.67
CA SER A 132 -40.00 -54.86 -32.13
C SER A 132 -39.04 -54.38 -33.20
N SER A 133 -38.06 -53.57 -32.78
CA SER A 133 -37.00 -53.08 -33.64
C SER A 133 -35.66 -53.13 -32.91
N ILE A 134 -34.60 -53.49 -33.63
CA ILE A 134 -33.21 -53.48 -33.11
C ILE A 134 -32.46 -52.32 -33.78
N PHE A 135 -31.77 -51.51 -33.00
CA PHE A 135 -30.98 -50.38 -33.50
C PHE A 135 -29.50 -50.51 -33.10
N ASN A 136 -28.61 -50.15 -34.02
CA ASN A 136 -27.22 -49.82 -33.74
C ASN A 136 -27.09 -48.29 -33.69
N ILE A 137 -26.68 -47.75 -32.54
CA ILE A 137 -26.67 -46.31 -32.27
C ILE A 137 -25.26 -45.90 -31.83
N GLY A 138 -24.64 -44.98 -32.59
CA GLY A 138 -23.38 -44.37 -32.20
C GLY A 138 -23.59 -43.34 -31.09
N VAL A 139 -22.94 -43.53 -29.93
CA VAL A 139 -22.97 -42.59 -28.81
C VAL A 139 -21.62 -41.88 -28.66
N LYS A 140 -21.65 -40.61 -28.26
CA LYS A 140 -20.43 -39.86 -27.91
C LYS A 140 -19.98 -40.27 -26.51
N VAL A 141 -18.72 -40.62 -26.37
CA VAL A 141 -18.10 -40.97 -25.08
C VAL A 141 -16.94 -40.01 -24.83
N VAL A 142 -16.83 -39.51 -23.60
CA VAL A 142 -15.69 -38.68 -23.19
C VAL A 142 -14.46 -39.57 -23.10
N ASN A 143 -13.37 -39.13 -23.72
CA ASN A 143 -12.07 -39.75 -23.49
C ASN A 143 -11.50 -39.21 -22.17
N GLU A 144 -11.60 -40.02 -21.11
CA GLU A 144 -11.17 -39.67 -19.75
C GLU A 144 -9.68 -39.27 -19.68
N GLU A 145 -8.81 -39.90 -20.47
CA GLU A 145 -7.38 -39.58 -20.47
C GLU A 145 -7.12 -38.18 -21.06
N LEU A 146 -7.76 -37.87 -22.19
CA LEU A 146 -7.66 -36.56 -22.82
C LEU A 146 -8.29 -35.47 -21.94
N TYR A 147 -9.45 -35.76 -21.34
CA TYR A 147 -10.12 -34.84 -20.42
C TYR A 147 -9.21 -34.47 -19.24
N ARG A 148 -8.64 -35.48 -18.55
CA ARG A 148 -7.72 -35.24 -17.43
C ARG A 148 -6.51 -34.42 -17.86
N LYS A 149 -5.90 -34.75 -18.99
CA LYS A 149 -4.74 -34.01 -19.50
C LYS A 149 -5.07 -32.55 -19.78
N THR A 150 -6.17 -32.28 -20.48
CA THR A 150 -6.62 -30.91 -20.76
C THR A 150 -6.97 -30.15 -19.49
N PHE A 151 -7.61 -30.80 -18.52
CA PHE A 151 -7.92 -30.19 -17.22
C PHE A 151 -6.65 -29.78 -16.47
N GLU A 152 -5.66 -30.67 -16.36
CA GLU A 152 -4.36 -30.36 -15.73
C GLU A 152 -3.61 -29.23 -16.44
N GLU A 153 -3.66 -29.18 -17.78
CA GLU A 153 -3.07 -28.09 -18.56
C GLU A 153 -3.76 -26.74 -18.27
N ILE A 154 -5.09 -26.71 -18.18
CA ILE A 154 -5.86 -25.51 -17.84
C ILE A 154 -5.51 -25.04 -16.43
N VAL A 155 -5.49 -25.92 -15.44
CA VAL A 155 -5.14 -25.58 -14.05
C VAL A 155 -3.74 -24.96 -13.98
N ARG A 156 -2.75 -25.59 -14.61
CA ARG A 156 -1.38 -25.05 -14.67
C ARG A 156 -1.31 -23.68 -15.34
N SER A 157 -2.12 -23.44 -16.38
CA SER A 157 -2.19 -22.14 -17.03
C SER A 157 -2.81 -21.08 -16.12
N LEU A 158 -3.82 -21.43 -15.32
CA LEU A 158 -4.44 -20.53 -14.35
C LEU A 158 -3.45 -20.16 -13.24
N ASP A 159 -2.77 -21.13 -12.65
CA ASP A 159 -1.74 -20.90 -11.63
C ASP A 159 -0.63 -19.98 -12.16
N LYS A 160 -0.20 -20.18 -13.41
CA LYS A 160 0.80 -19.33 -14.05
C LYS A 160 0.29 -17.89 -14.21
N MET A 161 -0.94 -17.72 -14.69
CA MET A 161 -1.55 -16.40 -14.85
C MET A 161 -1.70 -15.67 -13.50
N GLU A 162 -2.10 -16.37 -12.43
CA GLU A 162 -2.20 -15.78 -11.10
C GLU A 162 -0.83 -15.30 -10.60
N ASN A 163 0.22 -16.11 -10.75
CA ASN A 163 1.57 -15.72 -10.36
C ASN A 163 2.12 -14.55 -11.18
N ASP A 164 1.87 -14.54 -12.50
CA ASP A 164 2.26 -13.44 -13.39
C ASP A 164 1.53 -12.12 -12.99
N CYS A 165 0.34 -12.23 -12.37
CA CYS A 165 -0.41 -11.08 -11.86
C CYS A 165 0.04 -10.56 -10.49
N ILE A 166 0.99 -11.20 -9.81
CA ILE A 166 1.51 -10.71 -8.52
C ILE A 166 2.50 -9.56 -8.80
N PRO A 167 2.30 -8.35 -8.20
CA PRO A 167 3.24 -7.24 -8.35
C PRO A 167 4.65 -7.62 -7.87
N SER A 168 5.64 -7.38 -8.73
CA SER A 168 7.06 -7.54 -8.38
C SER A 168 7.85 -6.28 -8.68
N ALA A 169 8.89 -6.06 -7.87
CA ALA A 169 9.92 -5.09 -8.15
C ALA A 169 11.30 -5.62 -7.72
N THR A 170 12.34 -4.97 -8.20
CA THR A 170 13.73 -5.11 -7.76
C THR A 170 14.29 -3.77 -7.35
N LEU A 171 15.22 -3.79 -6.40
CA LEU A 171 15.90 -2.60 -5.90
C LEU A 171 17.38 -2.68 -6.24
N SER A 172 17.97 -1.57 -6.68
CA SER A 172 19.41 -1.51 -6.96
C SER A 172 20.27 -1.67 -5.70
N GLN A 173 19.76 -1.25 -4.54
CA GLN A 173 20.45 -1.25 -3.26
C GLN A 173 19.43 -1.34 -2.11
N ARG A 174 19.84 -1.95 -0.99
CA ARG A 174 19.02 -2.11 0.22
C ARG A 174 19.71 -1.70 1.52
N GLU A 175 21.01 -1.47 1.48
CA GLU A 175 21.80 -1.07 2.65
C GLU A 175 22.41 0.29 2.36
N PHE A 176 22.18 1.27 3.22
CA PHE A 176 22.63 2.64 3.06
C PHE A 176 23.45 3.02 4.28
N HIS A 177 24.63 3.60 4.03
CA HIS A 177 25.52 4.05 5.08
C HIS A 177 25.95 5.48 4.81
N PHE A 178 25.48 6.41 5.64
CA PHE A 178 25.77 7.83 5.56
C PHE A 178 26.99 8.16 6.40
N LYS A 179 28.09 8.53 5.74
CA LYS A 179 29.35 8.86 6.42
C LYS A 179 29.38 10.32 6.82
N ASP A 180 30.03 10.60 7.94
CA ASP A 180 30.33 11.96 8.38
C ASP A 180 29.09 12.86 8.41
N VAL A 181 27.99 12.36 8.95
CA VAL A 181 26.73 13.11 9.08
C VAL A 181 26.94 14.26 10.07
N LYS A 182 26.61 15.48 9.65
CA LYS A 182 26.79 16.69 10.44
C LYS A 182 25.48 17.41 10.69
N TYR A 183 25.45 18.18 11.77
CA TYR A 183 24.35 19.07 12.12
C TYR A 183 24.03 20.07 10.97
N MET A 184 22.75 20.17 10.58
CA MET A 184 22.24 21.06 9.54
C MET A 184 22.87 20.88 8.13
N GLN A 185 23.42 19.70 7.85
CA GLN A 185 23.91 19.32 6.52
C GLN A 185 23.04 18.21 5.93
N LEU A 186 22.47 18.45 4.75
CA LEU A 186 21.66 17.45 4.05
C LEU A 186 22.60 16.50 3.30
N GLN A 187 22.45 15.21 3.53
CA GLN A 187 23.04 14.17 2.70
C GLN A 187 21.95 13.41 1.97
N VAL A 188 22.21 13.04 0.72
CA VAL A 188 21.26 12.31 -0.11
C VAL A 188 21.95 11.08 -0.70
N GLN A 189 21.35 9.91 -0.53
CA GLN A 189 21.70 8.70 -1.28
C GLN A 189 20.52 8.31 -2.15
N THR A 190 20.77 7.78 -3.33
CA THR A 190 19.70 7.40 -4.26
C THR A 190 19.76 5.92 -4.59
N PHE A 191 18.61 5.32 -4.81
CA PHE A 191 18.49 3.97 -5.33
C PHE A 191 17.35 3.90 -6.33
N THR A 192 17.38 2.88 -7.17
CA THR A 192 16.38 2.66 -8.21
C THR A 192 15.48 1.51 -7.80
N ILE A 193 14.17 1.72 -7.91
CA ILE A 193 13.17 0.66 -7.91
C ILE A 193 12.78 0.37 -9.37
N HIS A 194 12.84 -0.89 -9.77
CA HIS A 194 12.48 -1.36 -11.11
C HIS A 194 11.33 -2.35 -11.02
N ASN A 195 10.25 -2.13 -11.78
CA ASN A 195 9.15 -3.09 -11.89
C ASN A 195 9.53 -4.22 -12.88
N ASP A 196 9.93 -5.36 -12.32
CA ASP A 196 10.29 -6.58 -13.05
C ASP A 196 9.11 -7.57 -13.20
N GLY A 197 7.91 -7.18 -12.78
CA GLY A 197 6.68 -7.97 -12.91
C GLY A 197 5.93 -7.74 -14.24
N GLN A 198 4.83 -8.48 -14.44
CA GLN A 198 3.96 -8.33 -15.62
C GLN A 198 2.82 -7.33 -15.41
N VAL A 199 2.60 -6.88 -14.18
CA VAL A 199 1.54 -5.93 -13.81
C VAL A 199 2.13 -4.64 -13.26
N ALA A 200 1.37 -3.56 -13.35
CA ALA A 200 1.76 -2.31 -12.70
C ALA A 200 1.75 -2.48 -11.18
N CYS A 201 2.70 -1.85 -10.50
CA CYS A 201 2.82 -1.94 -9.05
C CYS A 201 2.79 -0.55 -8.42
N GLN A 202 2.18 -0.47 -7.24
CA GLN A 202 2.22 0.71 -6.38
C GLN A 202 3.17 0.40 -5.22
N TYR A 203 4.06 1.32 -4.91
CA TYR A 203 4.95 1.23 -3.76
C TYR A 203 4.69 2.36 -2.78
N GLU A 204 4.89 2.10 -1.49
CA GLU A 204 4.80 3.09 -0.42
C GLU A 204 5.70 2.70 0.76
N PHE A 205 6.34 3.68 1.38
CA PHE A 205 7.00 3.48 2.68
C PHE A 205 5.97 3.47 3.80
N ILE A 206 5.89 2.35 4.52
CA ILE A 206 4.88 2.13 5.57
C ILE A 206 5.50 2.17 6.97
N SER A 207 4.66 2.51 7.95
CA SER A 207 5.07 2.58 9.36
C SER A 207 5.29 1.19 9.95
N LYS A 208 6.28 1.07 10.84
CA LYS A 208 6.48 -0.10 11.70
C LYS A 208 5.30 -0.22 12.67
N LEU A 209 5.00 -1.43 13.15
CA LEU A 209 3.77 -1.73 13.94
C LEU A 209 3.55 -0.82 15.16
N ASP A 210 4.61 -0.32 15.77
CA ASP A 210 4.57 0.50 17.00
C ASP A 210 5.05 1.94 16.78
N GLU A 211 5.25 2.36 15.53
CA GLU A 211 5.77 3.70 15.22
C GLU A 211 4.75 4.55 14.45
N PRO A 212 4.62 5.85 14.76
CA PRO A 212 3.67 6.74 14.08
C PRO A 212 4.14 7.17 12.68
N SER A 213 5.40 6.91 12.34
CA SER A 213 6.06 7.31 11.09
C SER A 213 6.80 6.11 10.49
N TYR A 214 6.99 6.13 9.17
CA TYR A 214 7.77 5.11 8.46
C TYR A 214 9.29 5.24 8.68
N SER A 215 9.74 6.40 9.15
CA SER A 215 11.14 6.71 9.43
C SER A 215 11.30 7.59 10.67
N LYS A 216 12.51 7.57 11.23
CA LYS A 216 12.97 8.56 12.21
C LYS A 216 13.00 9.97 11.60
N GLN A 217 12.89 10.99 12.46
CA GLN A 217 12.72 12.40 12.06
C GLN A 217 13.88 12.96 11.20
N TRP A 218 15.08 12.39 11.31
CA TRP A 218 16.25 12.79 10.55
C TRP A 218 16.37 12.11 9.18
N LEU A 219 15.44 11.22 8.81
CA LEU A 219 15.47 10.46 7.55
C LEU A 219 14.15 10.60 6.80
N ARG A 220 14.23 10.81 5.49
CA ARG A 220 13.07 10.92 4.61
C ARG A 220 13.32 10.24 3.27
N ALA A 221 12.29 9.59 2.73
CA ALA A 221 12.29 9.08 1.36
C ALA A 221 11.54 10.04 0.42
N ASN A 222 12.09 10.28 -0.78
CA ASN A 222 11.52 11.17 -1.79
C ASN A 222 11.68 10.58 -3.21
N PRO A 223 10.60 10.21 -3.91
CA PRO A 223 9.23 10.15 -3.41
C PRO A 223 9.05 9.01 -2.38
N SER A 224 8.18 9.21 -1.40
CA SER A 224 7.87 8.16 -0.39
C SER A 224 6.84 7.13 -0.88
N LYS A 225 6.23 7.37 -2.03
CA LYS A 225 5.28 6.46 -2.69
C LYS A 225 5.19 6.77 -4.17
N GLY A 226 4.79 5.79 -4.97
CA GLY A 226 4.67 5.96 -6.41
C GLY A 226 4.03 4.78 -7.10
N PHE A 227 3.92 4.89 -8.42
CA PHE A 227 3.34 3.90 -9.30
C PHE A 227 4.31 3.59 -10.44
N LEU A 228 4.48 2.32 -10.76
CA LEU A 228 5.38 1.84 -11.79
C LEU A 228 4.66 0.93 -12.76
N THR A 229 4.72 1.24 -14.05
CA THR A 229 4.27 0.33 -15.11
C THR A 229 5.29 -0.80 -15.32
N PRO A 230 4.89 -1.96 -15.87
CA PRO A 230 5.82 -3.06 -16.17
C PRO A 230 7.04 -2.59 -16.96
N GLY A 231 8.24 -2.97 -16.52
CA GLY A 231 9.51 -2.61 -17.14
C GLY A 231 9.99 -1.17 -16.90
N SER A 232 9.21 -0.35 -16.19
CA SER A 232 9.64 1.01 -15.80
C SER A 232 10.47 1.00 -14.52
N GLU A 233 11.21 2.08 -14.32
CA GLU A 233 12.01 2.33 -13.12
C GLU A 233 11.74 3.73 -12.56
N ALA A 234 11.94 3.90 -11.26
CA ALA A 234 11.94 5.19 -10.60
C ALA A 234 13.13 5.30 -9.65
N GLN A 235 13.70 6.50 -9.59
CA GLN A 235 14.74 6.84 -8.64
C GLN A 235 14.09 7.36 -7.35
N ILE A 236 14.55 6.85 -6.21
CA ILE A 236 14.14 7.27 -4.87
C ILE A 236 15.36 7.84 -4.17
N GLU A 237 15.19 9.01 -3.56
CA GLU A 237 16.18 9.70 -2.76
C GLU A 237 15.92 9.44 -1.28
N LEU A 238 16.93 8.97 -0.56
CA LEU A 238 16.97 8.92 0.89
C LEU A 238 17.73 10.16 1.38
N GLU A 239 16.98 11.10 1.91
CA GLU A 239 17.43 12.37 2.45
C GLU A 239 17.68 12.23 3.96
N LEU A 240 18.93 12.38 4.38
CA LEU A 240 19.33 12.38 5.79
C LEU A 240 19.68 13.82 6.22
N PHE A 241 18.99 14.33 7.24
CA PHE A 241 19.16 15.68 7.75
C PHE A 241 18.99 15.77 9.27
N VAL A 242 20.09 16.06 9.98
CA VAL A 242 20.06 16.32 11.42
C VAL A 242 19.79 17.80 11.68
N ASN A 243 18.77 18.12 12.48
CA ASN A 243 18.34 19.50 12.76
C ASN A 243 18.27 19.77 14.27
N ASN A 244 17.76 20.94 14.65
CA ASN A 244 17.57 21.35 16.06
C ASN A 244 16.78 20.37 16.94
N GLN A 245 15.91 19.55 16.35
CA GLN A 245 15.03 18.62 17.09
C GLN A 245 15.67 17.26 17.34
N THR A 246 16.68 16.88 16.54
CA THR A 246 17.32 15.56 16.59
C THR A 246 18.76 15.63 17.10
N ALA A 247 19.45 16.76 16.92
CA ALA A 247 20.86 16.92 17.30
C ALA A 247 21.14 16.60 18.78
N ALA A 248 20.29 17.04 19.70
CA ALA A 248 20.47 16.82 21.14
C ALA A 248 20.54 15.35 21.54
N ARG A 249 19.63 14.53 20.99
CA ARG A 249 19.55 13.08 21.26
C ARG A 249 20.70 12.32 20.59
N LEU A 250 21.15 12.78 19.42
CA LEU A 250 22.31 12.23 18.74
C LEU A 250 23.61 12.58 19.48
N ASN A 251 23.77 13.83 19.94
CA ASN A 251 24.95 14.27 20.70
C ASN A 251 25.07 13.56 22.05
N SER A 252 23.96 13.36 22.76
CA SER A 252 23.94 12.63 24.05
C SER A 252 24.11 11.12 23.89
N GLY A 253 23.96 10.59 22.67
CA GLY A 253 23.98 9.15 22.42
C GLY A 253 22.69 8.42 22.82
N GLU A 254 21.63 9.13 23.22
CA GLU A 254 20.28 8.59 23.42
C GLU A 254 19.70 8.02 22.13
N GLU A 255 20.06 8.62 20.99
CA GLU A 255 19.69 8.17 19.67
C GLU A 255 20.92 7.90 18.81
N LYS A 256 20.81 6.92 17.92
CA LYS A 256 21.82 6.61 16.88
C LYS A 256 21.22 6.78 15.49
N LEU A 257 22.09 7.06 14.53
CA LEU A 257 21.76 7.07 13.11
C LEU A 257 21.62 5.64 12.57
N GLU A 258 20.57 4.96 13.02
CA GLU A 258 20.19 3.63 12.56
C GLU A 258 18.67 3.57 12.42
N ASP A 259 18.18 3.09 11.27
CA ASP A 259 16.76 2.89 11.02
C ASP A 259 16.54 1.79 9.98
N ILE A 260 15.35 1.19 9.99
CA ILE A 260 14.91 0.24 8.97
C ILE A 260 13.65 0.78 8.33
N LEU A 261 13.73 1.08 7.03
CA LEU A 261 12.58 1.51 6.24
C LEU A 261 11.89 0.29 5.61
N ILE A 262 10.56 0.27 5.62
CA ILE A 262 9.76 -0.77 4.98
C ILE A 262 9.13 -0.20 3.72
N LEU A 263 9.62 -0.61 2.56
CA LEU A 263 9.03 -0.29 1.26
C LEU A 263 8.06 -1.42 0.88
N HIS A 264 6.77 -1.13 0.95
CA HIS A 264 5.69 -2.06 0.67
C HIS A 264 5.25 -1.96 -0.78
N LEU A 265 5.06 -3.10 -1.46
CA LEU A 265 4.31 -3.17 -2.71
C LEU A 265 2.86 -3.57 -2.40
N ASP A 266 1.88 -2.78 -2.88
CA ASP A 266 0.47 -3.13 -2.71
C ASP A 266 0.18 -4.52 -3.31
N ARG A 267 -0.37 -5.43 -2.50
CA ARG A 267 -0.59 -6.85 -2.83
C ARG A 267 0.66 -7.62 -3.28
N GLY A 268 1.84 -7.10 -2.95
CA GLY A 268 3.13 -7.69 -3.29
C GLY A 268 3.97 -7.97 -2.04
N LYS A 269 5.29 -7.93 -2.23
CA LYS A 269 6.30 -8.19 -1.19
C LYS A 269 6.77 -6.90 -0.52
N ASP A 270 7.27 -7.03 0.71
CA ASP A 270 7.94 -5.95 1.44
C ASP A 270 9.46 -5.99 1.21
N PHE A 271 10.07 -4.81 1.11
CA PHE A 271 11.51 -4.65 1.14
C PHE A 271 11.94 -3.90 2.39
N PHE A 272 12.91 -4.47 3.10
CA PHE A 272 13.53 -3.85 4.25
C PHE A 272 14.82 -3.16 3.81
N LEU A 273 14.89 -1.83 3.99
CA LEU A 273 16.07 -1.04 3.72
C LEU A 273 16.76 -0.71 5.05
N SER A 274 18.01 -1.16 5.21
CA SER A 274 18.83 -0.84 6.37
C SER A 274 19.53 0.49 6.15
N VAL A 275 19.30 1.47 7.01
CA VAL A 275 19.94 2.78 6.96
C VAL A 275 20.79 2.97 8.21
N THR A 276 22.07 3.24 8.02
CA THR A 276 23.03 3.50 9.09
C THR A 276 23.81 4.77 8.80
N GLY A 277 24.46 5.35 9.81
CA GLY A 277 25.39 6.46 9.59
C GLY A 277 26.28 6.77 10.78
N ASP A 278 27.35 7.50 10.49
CA ASP A 278 28.31 7.98 11.47
C ASP A 278 28.03 9.46 11.75
N TYR A 279 27.55 9.75 12.97
CA TYR A 279 27.27 11.13 13.38
C TYR A 279 28.53 11.80 13.92
N LEU A 280 28.91 12.92 13.31
CA LEU A 280 29.93 13.81 13.85
C LEU A 280 29.27 14.77 14.84
N HIS A 281 29.58 14.58 16.12
CA HIS A 281 29.09 15.39 17.22
C HIS A 281 29.37 16.88 16.95
N SER A 282 28.40 17.70 17.35
CA SER A 282 28.46 19.15 17.15
C SER A 282 28.18 19.91 18.45
N CYS A 283 28.84 21.05 18.63
CA CYS A 283 28.53 21.94 19.74
C CYS A 283 27.08 22.47 19.65
N PHE A 284 26.52 22.52 18.45
CA PHE A 284 25.10 22.76 18.22
C PHE A 284 24.27 21.55 18.67
N GLY A 285 23.18 21.79 19.38
CA GLY A 285 22.41 20.71 20.00
C GLY A 285 22.93 20.25 21.36
N SER A 286 24.06 20.79 21.84
CA SER A 286 24.62 20.45 23.15
C SER A 286 24.13 21.40 24.24
N SER A 287 24.04 20.93 25.49
CA SER A 287 23.58 21.75 26.61
C SER A 287 24.62 22.81 27.00
N ILE A 288 24.17 23.96 27.52
CA ILE A 288 25.07 24.99 28.06
C ILE A 288 26.00 24.40 29.13
N GLN A 289 25.45 23.54 29.98
CA GLN A 289 26.18 22.85 31.05
C GLN A 289 27.33 22.02 30.48
N MET A 290 27.05 21.12 29.53
CA MET A 290 28.04 20.29 28.88
C MET A 290 29.16 21.14 28.27
N LEU A 291 28.81 22.14 27.48
CA LEU A 291 29.79 23.00 26.79
C LEU A 291 30.68 23.79 27.74
N CYS A 292 30.20 24.17 28.93
CA CYS A 292 31.01 24.86 29.93
C CYS A 292 32.07 23.95 30.59
N TYR A 293 31.82 22.64 30.63
CA TYR A 293 32.76 21.64 31.16
C TYR A 293 33.72 21.11 30.10
N MET A 294 33.43 21.33 28.81
CA MET A 294 34.30 20.94 27.70
C MET A 294 35.46 21.92 27.49
N ARG A 295 36.69 21.44 27.69
CA ARG A 295 37.93 22.21 27.45
C ARG A 295 38.37 22.21 26.00
N GLU A 296 38.21 21.07 25.35
CA GLU A 296 38.60 20.87 23.97
C GLU A 296 37.39 21.01 23.05
N PRO A 297 37.60 21.19 21.74
CA PRO A 297 36.54 21.13 20.74
C PRO A 297 35.83 19.78 20.77
N ILE A 298 34.53 19.76 20.48
CA ILE A 298 33.73 18.52 20.63
C ILE A 298 34.25 17.36 19.79
N ARG A 299 34.84 17.64 18.62
CA ARG A 299 35.37 16.61 17.73
C ARG A 299 36.71 16.02 18.15
N ASP A 300 37.40 16.64 19.11
CA ASP A 300 38.64 16.12 19.69
C ASP A 300 38.37 15.22 20.91
N MET A 301 37.13 15.19 21.40
CA MET A 301 36.72 14.43 22.57
C MET A 301 36.30 12.99 22.23
N SER A 302 36.50 12.07 23.17
CA SER A 302 36.02 10.70 23.01
C SER A 302 34.49 10.63 23.13
N PRO A 303 33.81 9.72 22.41
CA PRO A 303 32.36 9.55 22.50
C PRO A 303 31.86 9.28 23.92
N ASP A 304 32.63 8.56 24.74
CA ASP A 304 32.25 8.24 26.12
C ASP A 304 32.28 9.50 27.01
N THR A 305 33.31 10.35 26.88
CA THR A 305 33.37 11.63 27.60
C THR A 305 32.22 12.56 27.19
N ILE A 306 31.88 12.60 25.91
CA ILE A 306 30.76 13.41 25.40
C ILE A 306 29.45 12.95 26.05
N ARG A 307 29.19 11.64 26.11
CA ARG A 307 27.99 11.08 26.76
C ARG A 307 27.93 11.38 28.25
N GLU A 308 29.05 11.22 28.95
CA GLU A 308 29.12 11.54 30.39
C GLU A 308 28.77 13.02 30.65
N LEU A 309 29.32 13.93 29.85
CA LEU A 309 29.04 15.36 29.98
C LEU A 309 27.61 15.74 29.55
N ALA A 310 27.04 15.06 28.57
CA ALA A 310 25.67 15.31 28.11
C ALA A 310 24.62 15.01 29.19
N HIS A 311 24.91 14.08 30.11
CA HIS A 311 24.03 13.70 31.22
C HIS A 311 24.28 14.48 32.52
N LEU A 312 25.08 15.56 32.48
CA LEU A 312 25.29 16.40 33.66
C LEU A 312 23.98 17.07 34.12
N PRO A 313 23.67 17.06 35.43
CA PRO A 313 22.51 17.76 35.96
C PRO A 313 22.69 19.28 35.86
N LEU A 314 21.58 20.01 35.70
CA LEU A 314 21.57 21.48 35.67
C LEU A 314 22.08 22.11 36.97
N GLN A 315 21.90 21.42 38.10
CA GLN A 315 22.46 21.81 39.39
C GLN A 315 23.39 20.71 39.90
N MET A 316 24.67 21.05 40.00
CA MET A 316 25.66 20.19 40.63
C MET A 316 25.53 20.29 42.15
N LYS A 317 25.54 19.14 42.84
CA LYS A 317 25.81 19.12 44.29
C LYS A 317 27.31 19.34 44.48
N ASP A 318 27.71 20.00 45.57
CA ASP A 318 29.10 20.42 45.86
C ASP A 318 30.15 19.27 45.84
N ASP A 319 29.71 18.02 45.75
CA ASP A 319 30.53 16.81 45.81
C ASP A 319 31.14 16.34 44.47
N PHE A 320 31.07 17.11 43.37
CA PHE A 320 31.83 16.78 42.14
C PHE A 320 33.32 17.14 42.30
N VAL A 321 33.95 16.49 43.29
CA VAL A 321 35.33 16.66 43.70
C VAL A 321 36.23 15.97 42.67
N GLY A 322 36.74 16.74 41.69
CA GLY A 322 37.79 16.24 40.79
C GLY A 322 37.99 17.01 39.48
N ALA A 323 37.01 17.77 39.00
CA ALA A 323 37.14 18.52 37.76
C ALA A 323 37.66 19.94 37.99
N GLU A 324 38.57 20.41 37.13
CA GLU A 324 38.96 21.81 37.06
C GLU A 324 37.74 22.74 36.96
N LYS A 325 37.88 24.00 37.39
CA LYS A 325 36.77 24.98 37.39
C LYS A 325 36.14 25.12 35.99
N PRO A 326 34.83 24.89 35.80
CA PRO A 326 34.18 25.02 34.50
C PRO A 326 34.28 26.45 33.94
N LEU A 327 34.11 26.59 32.62
CA LEU A 327 34.05 27.90 31.97
C LEU A 327 32.81 28.68 32.43
N ASP A 328 32.92 30.01 32.51
CA ASP A 328 31.78 30.85 32.91
C ASP A 328 30.68 30.85 31.84
N VAL A 329 31.05 30.78 30.55
CA VAL A 329 30.18 30.64 29.38
C VAL A 329 30.81 29.66 28.38
N PRO A 330 30.01 29.01 27.50
CA PRO A 330 30.54 28.18 26.43
C PRO A 330 31.55 28.93 25.54
N LYS A 331 32.69 28.30 25.23
CA LYS A 331 33.74 28.92 24.41
C LYS A 331 33.24 29.24 23.00
N GLU A 332 32.37 28.41 22.45
CA GLU A 332 31.78 28.55 21.11
C GLU A 332 30.86 29.78 21.05
N LEU A 333 30.05 29.98 22.09
CA LEU A 333 29.22 31.17 22.25
C LEU A 333 30.08 32.44 22.38
N TRP A 334 31.13 32.37 23.21
CA TRP A 334 32.08 33.46 23.38
C TRP A 334 32.77 33.82 22.06
N MET A 335 33.23 32.83 21.28
CA MET A 335 33.88 33.05 19.99
C MET A 335 32.95 33.79 19.01
N MET A 336 31.69 33.36 18.89
CA MET A 336 30.71 34.02 18.01
C MET A 336 30.44 35.46 18.45
N ILE A 337 30.21 35.68 19.75
CA ILE A 337 29.90 37.02 20.27
C ILE A 337 31.12 37.95 20.20
N ASP A 338 32.33 37.46 20.50
CA ASP A 338 33.56 38.24 20.40
C ASP A 338 33.85 38.64 18.95
N HIS A 339 33.66 37.73 17.99
CA HIS A 339 33.76 38.05 16.56
C HIS A 339 32.77 39.16 16.17
N LEU A 340 31.50 39.03 16.52
CA LEU A 340 30.47 40.02 16.19
C LEU A 340 30.71 41.35 16.88
N HIS A 341 31.17 41.35 18.13
CA HIS A 341 31.50 42.57 18.86
C HIS A 341 32.63 43.35 18.17
N ARG A 342 33.66 42.66 17.69
CA ARG A 342 34.81 43.28 17.00
C ARG A 342 34.48 43.75 15.58
N ASN A 343 33.67 42.98 14.84
CA ASN A 343 33.54 43.13 13.39
C ASN A 343 32.15 43.57 12.91
N ALA A 344 31.11 43.47 13.74
CA ALA A 344 29.71 43.66 13.32
C ALA A 344 28.98 44.80 14.04
N SER A 345 29.64 45.55 14.93
CA SER A 345 29.00 46.63 15.72
C SER A 345 28.34 47.72 14.87
N GLN A 346 28.85 47.96 13.66
CA GLN A 346 28.32 48.94 12.69
C GLN A 346 27.68 48.29 11.46
N GLN A 347 27.49 46.97 11.45
CA GLN A 347 26.91 46.24 10.33
C GLN A 347 25.40 46.55 10.22
N GLU A 348 24.97 47.05 9.06
CA GLU A 348 23.55 47.24 8.75
C GLU A 348 22.84 45.88 8.62
N ASP A 349 21.54 45.85 8.92
CA ASP A 349 20.66 44.68 8.78
C ASP A 349 21.12 43.41 9.52
N LEU A 350 21.93 43.59 10.57
CA LEU A 350 22.31 42.53 11.49
C LEU A 350 21.02 41.91 12.09
N PHE A 351 20.95 40.57 12.20
CA PHE A 351 19.74 39.82 12.63
C PHE A 351 18.51 39.91 11.71
N GLN A 352 18.54 40.69 10.62
CA GLN A 352 17.42 40.83 9.69
C GLN A 352 17.70 40.16 8.35
N GLN A 353 18.95 40.23 7.89
CA GLN A 353 19.40 39.53 6.70
C GLN A 353 19.90 38.11 7.05
N PRO A 354 19.44 37.06 6.36
CA PRO A 354 19.94 35.69 6.56
C PRO A 354 21.38 35.56 6.03
N GLY A 355 22.14 34.67 6.65
CA GLY A 355 23.46 34.27 6.19
C GLY A 355 23.41 33.29 5.03
N LEU A 356 24.60 32.87 4.58
CA LEU A 356 24.75 31.87 3.54
C LEU A 356 24.90 30.48 4.17
N ARG A 357 24.14 29.51 3.67
CA ARG A 357 24.22 28.10 4.16
C ARG A 357 25.64 27.53 4.10
N SER A 358 26.38 27.80 3.02
CA SER A 358 27.76 27.35 2.88
C SER A 358 28.71 27.98 3.91
N GLU A 359 28.46 29.24 4.31
CA GLU A 359 29.22 29.88 5.38
C GLU A 359 28.86 29.30 6.74
N PHE A 360 27.57 29.02 6.99
CA PHE A 360 27.15 28.33 8.22
C PHE A 360 27.85 26.97 8.37
N GLU A 361 27.95 26.16 7.31
CA GLU A 361 28.64 24.87 7.37
C GLU A 361 30.12 25.01 7.77
N ALA A 362 30.80 26.05 7.26
CA ALA A 362 32.17 26.37 7.63
C ALA A 362 32.27 26.87 9.08
N ILE A 363 31.33 27.70 9.54
CA ILE A 363 31.27 28.18 10.93
C ILE A 363 31.03 27.02 11.89
N ARG A 364 30.06 26.14 11.60
CA ARG A 364 29.79 24.94 12.39
C ARG A 364 31.04 24.08 12.50
N ASP A 365 31.66 23.73 11.37
CA ASP A 365 32.85 22.88 11.39
C ASP A 365 33.99 23.54 12.17
N CYS A 366 34.14 24.85 12.03
CA CYS A 366 35.11 25.64 12.77
C CYS A 366 34.88 25.66 14.30
N LEU A 367 33.64 25.75 14.76
CA LEU A 367 33.30 25.68 16.19
C LEU A 367 33.43 24.26 16.75
N ASP A 368 33.07 23.26 15.94
CA ASP A 368 33.15 21.85 16.31
C ASP A 368 34.60 21.35 16.46
N THR A 369 35.53 21.85 15.62
CA THR A 369 36.96 21.47 15.64
C THR A 369 37.87 22.49 16.34
N GLY A 370 37.34 23.65 16.72
CA GLY A 370 38.03 24.63 17.55
C GLY A 370 38.97 25.63 16.86
N PHE A 371 39.29 26.67 17.65
CA PHE A 371 40.37 27.66 17.54
C PHE A 371 40.87 28.08 16.15
N PRO A 372 40.06 28.77 15.34
CA PRO A 372 40.59 29.60 14.27
C PRO A 372 41.16 30.92 14.82
N GLU A 373 42.04 31.59 14.06
CA GLU A 373 42.38 33.00 14.32
C GLU A 373 41.17 33.94 14.12
N SER A 374 40.20 33.52 13.29
CA SER A 374 38.93 34.23 13.06
C SER A 374 37.83 33.29 12.58
N ILE A 375 36.58 33.52 12.98
CA ILE A 375 35.43 32.76 12.48
C ILE A 375 35.23 33.05 10.97
N PRO A 376 35.08 32.01 10.12
CA PRO A 376 34.87 32.19 8.69
C PRO A 376 33.48 32.74 8.38
N GLY A 377 33.31 33.29 7.18
CA GLY A 377 32.02 33.78 6.69
C GLY A 377 31.72 35.23 7.05
N SER A 378 30.55 35.69 6.61
CA SER A 378 30.08 37.06 6.86
C SER A 378 29.50 37.23 8.26
N ASN A 379 29.44 38.47 8.74
CA ASN A 379 28.77 38.83 10.00
C ASN A 379 27.33 38.30 10.08
N HIS A 380 26.59 38.29 8.95
CA HIS A 380 25.22 37.76 8.89
C HIS A 380 25.18 36.25 9.11
N SER A 381 26.13 35.50 8.55
CA SER A 381 26.23 34.05 8.77
C SER A 381 26.66 33.69 10.19
N VAL A 382 27.55 34.49 10.82
CA VAL A 382 27.90 34.29 12.24
C VAL A 382 26.71 34.60 13.15
N VAL A 383 25.90 35.62 12.82
CA VAL A 383 24.63 35.86 13.51
C VAL A 383 23.67 34.70 13.34
N GLU A 384 23.46 34.19 12.13
CA GLU A 384 22.57 33.04 11.90
C GLU A 384 23.04 31.81 12.67
N ALA A 385 24.36 31.55 12.71
CA ALA A 385 24.94 30.51 13.54
C ALA A 385 24.66 30.73 15.03
N LEU A 386 24.77 31.95 15.55
CA LEU A 386 24.43 32.28 16.93
C LEU A 386 22.94 32.01 17.23
N LEU A 387 22.04 32.37 16.31
CA LEU A 387 20.60 32.12 16.48
C LEU A 387 20.29 30.62 16.48
N LEU A 388 20.86 29.87 15.53
CA LEU A 388 20.73 28.41 15.46
C LEU A 388 21.34 27.71 16.68
N PHE A 389 22.44 28.23 17.23
CA PHE A 389 23.06 27.71 18.44
C PHE A 389 22.12 27.84 19.64
N LEU A 390 21.49 29.02 19.82
CA LEU A 390 20.54 29.25 20.92
C LEU A 390 19.23 28.48 20.72
N GLU A 391 18.73 28.39 19.49
CA GLU A 391 17.55 27.60 19.15
C GLU A 391 17.79 26.10 19.36
N GLY A 392 18.99 25.60 19.07
CA GLY A 392 19.35 24.20 19.19
C GLY A 392 19.63 23.72 20.60
N LEU A 393 19.66 24.61 21.60
CA LEU A 393 19.91 24.19 22.99
C LEU A 393 18.82 23.19 23.45
N PRO A 394 19.18 22.06 24.08
CA PRO A 394 18.19 21.15 24.67
C PRO A 394 17.38 21.84 25.77
N GLU A 395 18.08 22.61 26.61
CA GLU A 395 17.50 23.47 27.65
C GLU A 395 17.72 24.94 27.25
N PRO A 396 16.67 25.76 27.08
CA PRO A 396 16.81 27.17 26.75
C PRO A 396 17.64 27.93 27.81
N VAL A 397 18.14 29.10 27.40
CA VAL A 397 18.95 29.96 28.29
C VAL A 397 18.19 30.28 29.59
N ILE A 398 16.90 30.61 29.50
CA ILE A 398 16.01 30.58 30.67
C ILE A 398 15.34 29.20 30.70
N CYS A 399 15.66 28.41 31.72
CA CYS A 399 15.20 27.03 31.87
C CYS A 399 13.66 26.91 31.81
N PHE A 400 13.18 25.79 31.28
CA PHE A 400 11.75 25.51 31.07
C PHE A 400 10.93 25.66 32.36
N ASP A 401 11.49 25.27 33.51
CA ASP A 401 10.88 25.40 34.84
C ASP A 401 10.52 26.84 35.25
N HIS A 402 11.13 27.82 34.59
CA HIS A 402 10.90 29.24 34.85
C HIS A 402 10.06 29.93 33.78
N TYR A 403 9.66 29.23 32.70
CA TYR A 403 8.94 29.81 31.57
C TYR A 403 7.68 30.57 31.98
N ASN A 404 6.74 29.90 32.68
CA ASN A 404 5.46 30.50 33.07
C ASN A 404 5.66 31.68 34.04
N ARG A 405 6.61 31.57 34.98
CA ARG A 405 6.93 32.65 35.93
C ARG A 405 7.45 33.89 35.23
N CYS A 406 8.27 33.73 34.19
CA CYS A 406 8.73 34.85 33.35
C CYS A 406 7.58 35.52 32.61
N LEU A 407 6.58 34.76 32.13
CA LEU A 407 5.38 35.33 31.48
C LEU A 407 4.49 36.10 32.46
N GLU A 408 4.44 35.70 33.73
CA GLU A 408 3.65 36.36 34.76
C GLU A 408 4.28 37.69 35.20
N CYS A 409 5.61 37.75 35.31
CA CYS A 409 6.33 38.97 35.67
C CYS A 409 6.84 39.79 34.48
N ALA A 410 6.41 39.47 33.25
CA ALA A 410 6.71 40.26 32.06
C ALA A 410 6.24 41.70 32.26
N GLY A 411 7.18 42.65 32.29
CA GLY A 411 6.93 44.06 32.57
C GLY A 411 7.27 44.52 34.00
N ASP A 412 7.63 43.62 34.91
CA ASP A 412 8.21 43.95 36.22
C ASP A 412 9.68 43.51 36.29
N TYR A 413 10.58 44.48 36.19
CA TYR A 413 12.03 44.25 36.20
C TYR A 413 12.53 43.60 37.49
N ASN A 414 11.99 44.00 38.66
CA ASN A 414 12.50 43.48 39.94
C ASN A 414 12.18 42.00 40.08
N SER A 415 10.90 41.65 39.88
CA SER A 415 10.44 40.26 39.89
C SER A 415 11.12 39.41 38.83
N SER A 416 11.33 39.96 37.63
CA SER A 416 12.05 39.26 36.55
C SER A 416 13.52 39.02 36.89
N ASN A 417 14.19 40.00 37.51
CA ASN A 417 15.59 39.88 37.90
C ASN A 417 15.79 38.86 39.04
N GLU A 418 14.80 38.68 39.92
CA GLU A 418 14.80 37.60 40.91
C GLU A 418 14.84 36.21 40.24
N ILE A 419 14.10 36.01 39.14
CA ILE A 419 14.16 34.76 38.36
C ILE A 419 15.57 34.55 37.79
N ILE A 420 16.17 35.58 37.20
CA ILE A 420 17.55 35.49 36.68
C ILE A 420 18.55 35.16 37.81
N SER A 421 18.28 35.60 39.05
CA SER A 421 19.16 35.35 40.18
C SER A 421 19.23 33.88 40.60
N ILE A 422 18.13 33.13 40.40
CA ILE A 422 17.97 31.71 40.77
C ILE A 422 18.27 30.72 39.65
N LEU A 423 18.52 31.21 38.42
CA LEU A 423 18.94 30.36 37.31
C LEU A 423 20.22 29.58 37.66
N PRO A 424 20.41 28.37 37.08
CA PRO A 424 21.69 27.67 37.13
C PRO A 424 22.85 28.59 36.71
N LEU A 425 24.02 28.41 37.33
CA LEU A 425 25.17 29.32 37.20
C LEU A 425 25.51 29.64 35.74
N HIS A 426 25.66 28.61 34.90
CA HIS A 426 26.05 28.77 33.50
C HIS A 426 24.94 29.41 32.65
N HIS A 427 23.67 29.07 32.91
CA HIS A 427 22.52 29.71 32.26
C HIS A 427 22.42 31.20 32.60
N LYS A 428 22.60 31.55 33.88
CA LYS A 428 22.66 32.93 34.37
C LYS A 428 23.78 33.72 33.72
N ASN A 429 24.97 33.13 33.60
CA ASN A 429 26.12 33.77 32.96
C ASN A 429 25.87 34.02 31.47
N VAL A 430 25.36 33.02 30.74
CA VAL A 430 24.99 33.14 29.33
C VAL A 430 23.94 34.23 29.12
N PHE A 431 22.89 34.26 29.95
CA PHE A 431 21.87 35.32 29.90
C PHE A 431 22.49 36.71 30.06
N LYS A 432 23.30 36.91 31.12
CA LYS A 432 23.95 38.21 31.38
C LYS A 432 24.89 38.62 30.25
N TYR A 433 25.64 37.66 29.71
CA TYR A 433 26.58 37.88 28.61
C TYR A 433 25.85 38.31 27.33
N LEU A 434 24.80 37.59 26.95
CA LEU A 434 23.92 37.95 25.82
C LEU A 434 23.31 39.33 26.00
N MET A 435 22.70 39.62 27.16
CA MET A 435 22.09 40.93 27.42
C MET A 435 23.12 42.07 27.36
N SER A 436 24.36 41.83 27.81
CA SER A 436 25.44 42.81 27.70
C SER A 436 25.82 43.08 26.25
N PHE A 437 25.98 42.03 25.45
CA PHE A 437 26.30 42.14 24.03
C PHE A 437 25.19 42.86 23.24
N LEU A 438 23.92 42.50 23.45
CA LEU A 438 22.79 43.13 22.77
C LEU A 438 22.66 44.63 23.12
N ARG A 439 22.92 45.01 24.38
CA ARG A 439 22.98 46.44 24.75
C ARG A 439 24.11 47.19 24.06
N GLU A 440 25.26 46.54 23.85
CA GLU A 440 26.38 47.14 23.10
C GLU A 440 26.04 47.33 21.62
N LEU A 441 25.26 46.43 21.01
CA LEU A 441 24.74 46.65 19.67
C LEU A 441 23.75 47.83 19.62
N LEU A 442 22.85 47.93 20.61
CA LEU A 442 21.91 49.05 20.70
C LEU A 442 22.60 50.41 20.92
N SER A 443 23.77 50.43 21.57
CA SER A 443 24.59 51.64 21.71
C SER A 443 25.04 52.20 20.34
N ASN A 444 25.08 51.35 19.31
CA ASN A 444 25.44 51.67 17.93
C ASN A 444 24.24 51.69 16.96
N SER A 445 23.01 51.75 17.49
CA SER A 445 21.73 51.76 16.74
C SER A 445 21.67 52.74 15.57
N ILE A 446 22.32 53.91 15.69
CA ILE A 446 22.39 54.92 14.62
C ILE A 446 23.07 54.37 13.35
N LYS A 447 24.02 53.44 13.51
CA LYS A 447 24.82 52.90 12.39
C LYS A 447 24.36 51.52 11.92
N ASN A 448 23.97 50.65 12.85
CA ASN A 448 23.54 49.29 12.52
C ASN A 448 22.02 49.16 12.32
N HIS A 449 21.27 50.24 12.55
CA HIS A 449 19.81 50.33 12.43
C HIS A 449 19.04 49.32 13.31
N LEU A 450 19.67 48.78 14.35
CA LEU A 450 19.00 47.92 15.31
C LEU A 450 18.21 48.75 16.30
N ASP A 451 16.97 48.35 16.51
CA ASP A 451 16.15 48.84 17.61
C ASP A 451 15.88 47.74 18.64
N ILE A 452 15.38 48.19 19.79
CA ILE A 452 15.09 47.31 20.91
C ILE A 452 13.97 46.30 20.62
N ASN A 453 13.01 46.67 19.77
CA ASN A 453 11.85 45.83 19.47
C ASN A 453 12.26 44.65 18.59
N ILE A 454 13.15 44.89 17.60
CA ILE A 454 13.73 43.86 16.74
C ILE A 454 14.47 42.84 17.61
N LEU A 455 15.42 43.28 18.44
CA LEU A 455 16.21 42.37 19.28
C LEU A 455 15.36 41.64 20.32
N ALA A 456 14.43 42.34 20.98
CA ALA A 456 13.54 41.71 21.97
C ALA A 456 12.60 40.67 21.32
N SER A 457 12.12 40.91 20.10
CA SER A 457 11.27 39.97 19.37
C SER A 457 12.03 38.70 18.99
N ILE A 458 13.26 38.85 18.48
CA ILE A 458 14.10 37.71 18.07
C ILE A 458 14.55 36.91 19.30
N PHE A 459 15.19 37.55 20.27
CA PHE A 459 15.76 36.85 21.42
C PHE A 459 14.73 36.43 22.46
N GLY A 460 13.57 37.08 22.52
CA GLY A 460 12.46 36.68 23.39
C GLY A 460 12.01 35.24 23.12
N ASN A 461 11.88 34.85 21.85
CA ASN A 461 11.45 33.51 21.47
C ASN A 461 12.59 32.47 21.51
N LEU A 462 13.86 32.89 21.53
CA LEU A 462 15.02 31.99 21.58
C LEU A 462 15.43 31.66 23.01
N ILE A 463 15.51 32.69 23.87
CA ILE A 463 15.99 32.58 25.25
C ILE A 463 14.88 32.05 26.17
N LEU A 464 13.61 32.36 25.87
CA LEU A 464 12.44 31.97 26.66
C LEU A 464 11.47 31.13 25.80
N ARG A 465 11.72 29.82 25.75
CA ARG A 465 10.90 28.86 24.98
C ARG A 465 9.92 28.11 25.89
N PRO A 466 8.71 27.80 25.40
CA PRO A 466 7.78 26.96 26.15
C PRO A 466 8.31 25.52 26.26
N PRO A 467 8.01 24.83 27.37
CA PRO A 467 8.27 23.39 27.51
C PRO A 467 7.73 22.58 26.32
N PRO A 468 8.40 21.49 25.90
CA PRO A 468 8.00 20.69 24.72
C PRO A 468 6.59 20.08 24.79
N ASP A 469 6.07 19.90 26.00
CA ASP A 469 4.76 19.33 26.33
C ASP A 469 3.64 20.37 26.39
N GLN A 470 3.96 21.68 26.35
CA GLN A 470 2.96 22.73 26.27
C GLN A 470 2.48 22.98 24.84
N SER A 471 1.21 23.40 24.70
CA SER A 471 0.66 23.85 23.41
C SER A 471 1.46 25.02 22.85
N SER A 472 1.48 25.17 21.52
CA SER A 472 2.19 26.27 20.86
C SER A 472 1.84 27.63 21.48
N PRO A 473 2.85 28.50 21.73
CA PRO A 473 2.66 29.73 22.49
C PRO A 473 1.72 30.68 21.76
N SER A 474 0.77 31.25 22.49
CA SER A 474 -0.19 32.19 21.93
C SER A 474 0.49 33.49 21.50
N ASN A 475 -0.19 34.30 20.69
CA ASN A 475 0.32 35.64 20.34
C ASN A 475 0.53 36.53 21.58
N LEU A 476 -0.20 36.29 22.66
CA LEU A 476 0.00 36.99 23.93
C LEU A 476 1.30 36.55 24.61
N ASP A 477 1.58 35.24 24.62
CA ASP A 477 2.80 34.70 25.24
C ASP A 477 4.05 35.19 24.51
N LYS A 478 4.01 35.23 23.17
CA LYS A 478 5.11 35.80 22.37
C LYS A 478 5.39 37.27 22.69
N ARG A 479 4.33 38.08 22.90
CA ARG A 479 4.48 39.48 23.32
C ARG A 479 5.07 39.58 24.71
N LYS A 480 4.63 38.74 25.64
CA LYS A 480 5.20 38.68 26.99
C LYS A 480 6.66 38.25 27.00
N CYS A 481 7.07 37.30 26.16
CA CYS A 481 8.49 36.95 25.98
C CYS A 481 9.32 38.16 25.48
N GLN A 482 8.77 38.91 24.52
CA GLN A 482 9.38 40.13 24.01
C GLN A 482 9.51 41.19 25.12
N GLU A 483 8.43 41.48 25.85
CA GLU A 483 8.42 42.42 26.99
C GLU A 483 9.43 42.00 28.07
N TYR A 484 9.52 40.69 28.36
CA TYR A 484 10.45 40.14 29.32
C TYR A 484 11.91 40.38 28.94
N VAL A 485 12.29 40.30 27.66
CA VAL A 485 13.66 40.63 27.22
C VAL A 485 13.87 42.14 27.15
N GLN A 486 12.86 42.89 26.69
CA GLN A 486 12.93 44.34 26.52
C GLN A 486 13.32 45.06 27.81
N GLN A 487 12.77 44.68 28.97
CA GLN A 487 13.13 45.29 30.26
C GLN A 487 14.62 45.15 30.62
N PHE A 488 15.29 44.04 30.24
CA PHE A 488 16.72 43.86 30.49
C PHE A 488 17.59 44.60 29.47
N LEU A 489 17.09 44.86 28.27
CA LEU A 489 17.74 45.71 27.28
C LEU A 489 17.65 47.20 27.66
N LEU A 490 16.54 47.62 28.27
CA LEU A 490 16.33 48.99 28.79
C LEU A 490 17.05 49.27 30.11
N ALA A 491 17.31 48.24 30.92
CA ALA A 491 18.02 48.39 32.17
C ALA A 491 19.42 48.98 31.91
N THR A 492 19.61 50.23 32.33
CA THR A 492 20.92 50.87 32.34
C THR A 492 21.87 50.03 33.16
N LYS A 493 23.16 50.00 32.78
CA LYS A 493 24.23 49.31 33.52
C LYS A 493 24.03 49.61 35.01
N GLY A 494 23.58 48.62 35.78
CA GLY A 494 23.64 48.69 37.23
C GLY A 494 25.10 48.92 37.63
N PRO A 495 25.34 49.63 38.75
CA PRO A 495 26.67 50.03 39.18
C PRO A 495 27.68 48.88 39.21
#